data_AF-A0A158KSL0-F1
#
_entry.id   AF-A0A158KSL0-F1
#
_cell.length_a   1.000
_cell.length_b   1.000
_cell.length_c   1.000
_cell.angle_alpha   90.00
_cell.angle_beta   90.00
_cell.angle_gamma   90.00
#
_symmetry.space_group_name_H-M   'P 1'
#
loop_
_entity.id
_entity.type
_entity.pdbx_description
1 polymer ?
#
loop_
_entity_poly.entity_id
_entity_poly.type
_entity_poly.pdbx_seq_one_letter_code
_entity_poly.pdbx_strand_id
1 'polypeptide(L)'
;MKNDLFALEESSGRSYLWAAVGGLFVIGVVAAAAVWVLLRPTGLDKRFCPANGPAGQIVLLVDRTDPLSFTQKQAFEGLLDRLVAQRVPGGYLLSVFVLGEDYKSSPKAIFSECNPGDGADASEYTANKAHLKKRFETSFREPMLALADQLQTTKSAKYSPIFEMLKMTSINGFRKEDVKGPRKLIIVSDMLHNTPEFSMYRETPEFASFHGSDYGRKMSTNLNGVDVELDYLINTPRLQTRRNLKFWEGYFASAGARIVAVTPLEG
;
A
#
# COMPACT_ATOMS: atom_id res chain seq x y z
N MET A 1 26.35 8.24 -77.01
CA MET A 1 26.61 6.97 -76.29
C MET A 1 27.25 7.12 -74.89
N LYS A 2 27.28 8.33 -74.28
CA LYS A 2 27.71 8.53 -72.87
C LYS A 2 26.60 9.01 -71.93
N ASN A 3 25.45 9.45 -72.45
CA ASN A 3 24.35 9.97 -71.64
C ASN A 3 23.43 8.90 -71.05
N ASP A 4 23.39 7.69 -71.64
CA ASP A 4 22.48 6.63 -71.19
C ASP A 4 23.05 5.79 -70.04
N LEU A 5 24.38 5.78 -69.83
CA LEU A 5 25.01 5.08 -68.69
C LEU A 5 24.83 5.83 -67.36
N PHE A 6 24.86 7.16 -67.36
CA PHE A 6 24.68 7.96 -66.14
C PHE A 6 23.23 7.89 -65.60
N ALA A 7 22.23 7.78 -66.47
CA ALA A 7 20.83 7.70 -66.08
C ALA A 7 20.44 6.37 -65.40
N LEU A 8 21.13 5.26 -65.74
CA LEU A 8 20.88 3.95 -65.15
C LEU A 8 21.49 3.81 -63.74
N GLU A 9 22.60 4.48 -63.47
CA GLU A 9 23.27 4.46 -62.16
C GLU A 9 22.53 5.33 -61.12
N GLU A 10 21.96 6.46 -61.54
CA GLU A 10 21.14 7.35 -60.69
C GLU A 10 19.78 6.71 -60.31
N SER A 11 19.18 5.94 -61.23
CA SER A 11 17.96 5.13 -60.98
C SER A 11 18.19 4.02 -59.94
N SER A 12 19.32 3.33 -60.07
CA SER A 12 19.75 2.25 -59.17
C SER A 12 19.96 2.75 -57.73
N GLY A 13 20.77 3.81 -57.54
CA GLY A 13 21.02 4.39 -56.21
C GLY A 13 19.75 4.90 -55.52
N ARG A 14 18.82 5.48 -56.30
CA ARG A 14 17.51 5.93 -55.79
C ARG A 14 16.65 4.75 -55.35
N SER A 15 16.69 3.61 -56.07
CA SER A 15 15.94 2.40 -55.69
C SER A 15 16.46 1.76 -54.39
N TYR A 16 17.77 1.73 -54.17
CA TYR A 16 18.37 1.25 -52.91
C TYR A 16 18.07 2.18 -51.73
N LEU A 17 18.05 3.49 -51.96
CA LEU A 17 17.63 4.48 -50.97
C LEU A 17 16.16 4.28 -50.55
N TRP A 18 15.25 4.09 -51.51
CA TRP A 18 13.85 3.81 -51.21
C TRP A 18 13.65 2.46 -50.51
N ALA A 19 14.42 1.43 -50.89
CA ALA A 19 14.41 0.14 -50.21
C ALA A 19 14.93 0.24 -48.76
N ALA A 20 15.98 1.01 -48.52
CA ALA A 20 16.52 1.24 -47.18
C ALA A 20 15.55 2.04 -46.29
N VAL A 21 14.92 3.09 -46.84
CA VAL A 21 13.89 3.87 -46.14
C VAL A 21 12.66 3.01 -45.83
N GLY A 22 12.20 2.19 -46.77
CA GLY A 22 11.11 1.24 -46.57
C GLY A 22 11.43 0.19 -45.50
N GLY A 23 12.65 -0.34 -45.50
CA GLY A 23 13.14 -1.27 -44.48
C GLY A 23 13.17 -0.67 -43.08
N LEU A 24 13.69 0.56 -42.94
CA LEU A 24 13.71 1.28 -41.66
C LEU A 24 12.30 1.59 -41.15
N PHE A 25 11.37 1.94 -42.05
CA PHE A 25 9.98 2.16 -41.68
C PHE A 25 9.32 0.89 -41.14
N VAL A 26 9.51 -0.25 -41.80
CA VAL A 26 8.98 -1.55 -41.33
C VAL A 26 9.57 -1.92 -39.97
N ILE A 27 10.87 -1.75 -39.77
CA ILE A 27 11.54 -1.99 -38.48
C ILE A 27 10.94 -1.09 -37.39
N GLY A 28 10.74 0.20 -37.69
CA GLY A 28 10.11 1.15 -36.76
C GLY A 28 8.69 0.75 -36.36
N VAL A 29 7.87 0.31 -37.32
CA VAL A 29 6.50 -0.18 -37.06
C VAL A 29 6.51 -1.45 -36.21
N VAL A 30 7.41 -2.40 -36.50
CA VAL A 30 7.54 -3.64 -35.72
C VAL A 30 8.02 -3.36 -34.30
N ALA A 31 9.01 -2.47 -34.13
CA ALA A 31 9.48 -2.06 -32.82
C ALA A 31 8.39 -1.36 -32.01
N ALA A 32 7.63 -0.45 -32.63
CA ALA A 32 6.49 0.21 -31.99
C ALA A 32 5.39 -0.79 -31.61
N ALA A 33 5.08 -1.77 -32.46
CA ALA A 33 4.11 -2.81 -32.18
C ALA A 33 4.58 -3.75 -31.05
N ALA A 34 5.86 -4.12 -31.02
CA ALA A 34 6.45 -4.93 -29.96
C ALA A 34 6.42 -4.19 -28.62
N VAL A 35 6.82 -2.91 -28.61
CA VAL A 35 6.71 -2.03 -27.43
C VAL A 35 5.25 -1.92 -26.99
N TRP A 36 4.31 -1.73 -27.92
CA TRP A 36 2.89 -1.63 -27.59
C TRP A 36 2.33 -2.93 -26.99
N VAL A 37 2.70 -4.09 -27.52
CA VAL A 37 2.29 -5.40 -26.97
C VAL A 37 2.92 -5.66 -25.61
N LEU A 38 4.19 -5.32 -25.41
CA LEU A 38 4.89 -5.46 -24.12
C LEU A 38 4.34 -4.50 -23.06
N LEU A 39 3.81 -3.34 -23.47
CA LEU A 39 3.20 -2.35 -22.59
C LEU A 39 1.68 -2.50 -22.43
N ARG A 40 1.03 -3.50 -23.07
CA ARG A 40 -0.42 -3.71 -22.90
C ARG A 40 -0.72 -4.02 -21.43
N PRO A 41 -1.68 -3.32 -20.79
CA PRO A 41 -2.13 -3.67 -19.46
C PRO A 41 -2.64 -5.11 -19.48
N THR A 42 -2.00 -5.98 -18.73
CA THR A 42 -2.51 -7.32 -18.47
C THR A 42 -3.86 -7.19 -17.79
N GLY A 43 -4.80 -8.09 -18.10
CA GLY A 43 -6.12 -8.10 -17.46
C GLY A 43 -6.03 -8.13 -15.93
N LEU A 44 -7.08 -7.64 -15.27
CA LEU A 44 -7.19 -7.66 -13.81
C LEU A 44 -7.74 -9.00 -13.33
N ASP A 45 -7.26 -9.47 -12.18
CA ASP A 45 -7.83 -10.64 -11.49
C ASP A 45 -9.15 -10.30 -10.75
N LYS A 46 -9.68 -11.27 -9.99
CA LYS A 46 -10.93 -11.09 -9.22
C LYS A 46 -10.83 -10.06 -8.10
N ARG A 47 -9.63 -9.75 -7.63
CA ARG A 47 -9.33 -8.72 -6.61
C ARG A 47 -8.86 -7.41 -7.26
N PHE A 48 -9.06 -7.28 -8.57
CA PHE A 48 -8.63 -6.15 -9.39
C PHE A 48 -7.12 -5.95 -9.47
N CYS A 49 -6.33 -6.97 -9.14
CA CYS A 49 -4.88 -6.90 -9.20
C CYS A 49 -4.37 -7.16 -10.63
N PRO A 50 -3.27 -6.49 -11.06
CA PRO A 50 -2.65 -6.77 -12.35
C PRO A 50 -2.21 -8.24 -12.44
N ALA A 51 -2.24 -8.85 -13.63
CA ALA A 51 -1.87 -10.27 -13.79
C ALA A 51 -0.42 -10.59 -13.37
N ASN A 52 0.49 -9.61 -13.47
CA ASN A 52 1.88 -9.74 -13.02
C ASN A 52 2.05 -9.51 -11.50
N GLY A 53 0.95 -9.33 -10.77
CA GLY A 53 0.92 -9.01 -9.35
C GLY A 53 0.79 -7.51 -9.06
N PRO A 54 0.53 -7.13 -7.80
CA PRO A 54 0.43 -5.73 -7.39
C PRO A 54 1.73 -4.95 -7.65
N ALA A 55 1.61 -3.71 -8.12
CA ALA A 55 2.77 -2.82 -8.34
C ALA A 55 3.40 -2.31 -7.04
N GLY A 56 2.65 -2.39 -5.94
CA GLY A 56 3.05 -2.05 -4.58
C GLY A 56 1.94 -2.47 -3.62
N GLN A 57 2.20 -2.34 -2.32
CA GLN A 57 1.19 -2.68 -1.31
C GLN A 57 1.18 -1.68 -0.16
N ILE A 58 -0.02 -1.39 0.30
CA ILE A 58 -0.32 -0.59 1.47
C ILE A 58 -1.15 -1.47 2.41
N VAL A 59 -0.67 -1.61 3.63
CA VAL A 59 -1.40 -2.29 4.69
C VAL A 59 -1.87 -1.23 5.69
N LEU A 60 -3.19 -1.13 5.88
CA LEU A 60 -3.80 -0.31 6.93
C LEU A 60 -4.09 -1.22 8.12
N LEU A 61 -3.46 -0.93 9.26
CA LEU A 61 -3.71 -1.59 10.53
C LEU A 61 -4.46 -0.62 11.44
N VAL A 62 -5.71 -0.94 11.76
CA VAL A 62 -6.55 -0.13 12.66
C VAL A 62 -6.66 -0.82 14.01
N ASP A 63 -6.26 -0.11 15.05
CA ASP A 63 -6.47 -0.49 16.43
C ASP A 63 -7.86 -0.06 16.89
N ARG A 64 -8.71 -1.05 17.20
CA ARG A 64 -10.07 -0.83 17.72
C ARG A 64 -10.19 -1.22 19.20
N THR A 65 -9.10 -1.24 19.96
CA THR A 65 -9.17 -1.63 21.38
C THR A 65 -9.89 -0.60 22.22
N ASP A 66 -9.92 0.66 21.81
CA ASP A 66 -10.67 1.72 22.49
C ASP A 66 -11.58 2.48 21.53
N PRO A 67 -12.74 2.95 22.01
CA PRO A 67 -13.67 3.72 21.19
C PRO A 67 -13.05 5.08 20.84
N LEU A 68 -13.20 5.49 19.58
CA LEU A 68 -12.81 6.82 19.15
C LEU A 68 -13.74 7.88 19.75
N SER A 69 -13.18 9.03 20.12
CA SER A 69 -13.97 10.22 20.41
C SER A 69 -14.73 10.68 19.15
N PHE A 70 -15.71 11.57 19.32
CA PHE A 70 -16.46 12.12 18.18
C PHE A 70 -15.54 12.82 17.17
N THR A 71 -14.57 13.60 17.64
CA THR A 71 -13.58 14.30 16.82
C THR A 71 -12.63 13.33 16.11
N GLN A 72 -12.12 12.33 16.84
CA GLN A 72 -11.29 11.28 16.25
C GLN A 72 -12.04 10.47 15.18
N LYS A 73 -13.33 10.19 15.38
CA LYS A 73 -14.18 9.51 14.38
C LYS A 73 -14.25 10.30 13.07
N GLN A 74 -14.51 11.61 13.15
CA GLN A 74 -14.54 12.48 11.96
C GLN A 74 -13.17 12.55 11.26
N ALA A 75 -12.08 12.66 12.03
CA ALA A 75 -10.73 12.66 11.49
C ALA A 75 -10.39 11.32 10.80
N PHE A 76 -10.81 10.20 11.39
CA PHE A 76 -10.61 8.87 10.85
C PHE A 76 -11.39 8.63 9.55
N GLU A 77 -12.66 9.03 9.47
CA GLU A 77 -13.45 8.96 8.24
C GLU A 77 -12.80 9.75 7.11
N GLY A 78 -12.33 10.98 7.39
CA GLY A 78 -11.59 11.77 6.41
C GLY A 78 -10.23 11.17 6.02
N LEU A 79 -9.55 10.48 6.94
CA LEU A 79 -8.32 9.74 6.64
C LEU A 79 -8.60 8.59 5.67
N LEU A 80 -9.64 7.80 5.91
CA LEU A 80 -10.01 6.66 5.04
C LEU A 80 -10.35 7.16 3.63
N ASP A 81 -11.12 8.24 3.52
CA ASP A 81 -11.47 8.84 2.24
C ASP A 81 -10.24 9.32 1.46
N ARG A 82 -9.35 10.08 2.12
CA ARG A 82 -8.09 10.52 1.48
C ARG A 82 -7.23 9.34 1.08
N LEU A 83 -7.14 8.31 1.93
CA LEU A 83 -6.36 7.10 1.64
C LEU A 83 -6.81 6.47 0.32
N VAL A 84 -8.11 6.14 0.20
CA VAL A 84 -8.62 5.44 -0.98
C VAL A 84 -8.69 6.31 -2.23
N ALA A 85 -9.00 7.60 -2.07
CA ALA A 85 -9.19 8.50 -3.21
C ALA A 85 -7.87 9.01 -3.80
N GLN A 86 -6.81 9.12 -2.99
CA GLN A 86 -5.61 9.87 -3.39
C GLN A 86 -4.29 9.14 -3.09
N ARG A 87 -4.24 8.29 -2.06
CA ARG A 87 -2.96 7.77 -1.55
C ARG A 87 -2.66 6.34 -1.96
N VAL A 88 -3.65 5.58 -2.46
CA VAL A 88 -3.44 4.25 -3.05
C VAL A 88 -3.33 4.38 -4.57
N PRO A 89 -2.13 4.27 -5.18
CA PRO A 89 -1.98 4.35 -6.63
C PRO A 89 -2.70 3.21 -7.36
N GLY A 90 -3.04 3.41 -8.63
CA GLY A 90 -3.56 2.35 -9.49
C GLY A 90 -2.62 1.13 -9.52
N GLY A 91 -3.18 -0.07 -9.41
CA GLY A 91 -2.46 -1.34 -9.36
C GLY A 91 -1.78 -1.66 -8.03
N TYR A 92 -1.90 -0.81 -7.00
CA TYR A 92 -1.44 -1.13 -5.64
C TYR A 92 -2.48 -1.95 -4.90
N LEU A 93 -2.02 -2.94 -4.13
CA LEU A 93 -2.85 -3.70 -3.20
C LEU A 93 -3.07 -2.91 -1.92
N LEU A 94 -4.34 -2.67 -1.55
CA LEU A 94 -4.71 -2.21 -0.22
C LEU A 94 -5.22 -3.40 0.59
N SER A 95 -4.60 -3.65 1.75
CA SER A 95 -5.10 -4.64 2.71
C SER A 95 -5.41 -3.98 4.05
N VAL A 96 -6.58 -4.27 4.63
CA VAL A 96 -7.04 -3.68 5.89
C VAL A 96 -7.13 -4.75 6.97
N PHE A 97 -6.39 -4.55 8.05
CA PHE A 97 -6.38 -5.39 9.23
C PHE A 97 -6.95 -4.62 10.41
N VAL A 98 -7.67 -5.36 11.26
CA VAL A 98 -8.33 -4.81 12.43
C VAL A 98 -7.83 -5.53 13.66
N LEU A 99 -7.33 -4.78 14.62
CA LEU A 99 -6.97 -5.27 15.94
C LEU A 99 -8.19 -5.19 16.85
N GLY A 100 -8.46 -6.27 17.57
CA GLY A 100 -9.36 -6.29 18.73
C GLY A 100 -8.81 -7.26 19.78
N GLU A 101 -9.52 -7.44 20.90
CA GLU A 101 -9.04 -8.24 22.03
C GLU A 101 -8.59 -9.66 21.64
N ASP A 102 -9.35 -10.32 20.75
CA ASP A 102 -9.01 -11.63 20.19
C ASP A 102 -8.36 -11.51 18.81
N TYR A 103 -7.05 -11.24 18.78
CA TYR A 103 -6.24 -11.22 17.56
C TYR A 103 -6.22 -12.57 16.80
N LYS A 104 -6.59 -13.69 17.46
CA LYS A 104 -6.61 -15.01 16.82
C LYS A 104 -7.88 -15.26 16.03
N SER A 105 -8.98 -14.59 16.37
CA SER A 105 -10.27 -14.73 15.68
C SER A 105 -10.28 -14.14 14.27
N SER A 106 -9.44 -13.13 14.01
CA SER A 106 -9.40 -12.41 12.73
C SER A 106 -7.99 -12.32 12.13
N PRO A 107 -7.37 -13.45 11.73
CA PRO A 107 -6.02 -13.44 11.19
C PRO A 107 -5.96 -12.88 9.76
N LYS A 108 -7.10 -12.73 9.08
CA LYS A 108 -7.20 -12.31 7.68
C LYS A 108 -7.59 -10.84 7.59
N ALA A 109 -7.13 -10.18 6.54
CA ALA A 109 -7.58 -8.85 6.19
C ALA A 109 -9.09 -8.85 5.93
N ILE A 110 -9.80 -7.82 6.41
CA ILE A 110 -11.23 -7.63 6.16
C ILE A 110 -11.49 -7.04 4.76
N PHE A 111 -10.45 -6.46 4.17
CA PHE A 111 -10.39 -5.95 2.81
C PHE A 111 -9.02 -6.25 2.23
N SER A 112 -8.95 -6.71 0.99
CA SER A 112 -7.68 -7.02 0.33
C SER A 112 -7.88 -7.01 -1.18
N GLU A 113 -7.82 -5.82 -1.78
CA GLU A 113 -8.06 -5.61 -3.20
C GLU A 113 -7.09 -4.58 -3.76
N CYS A 114 -6.79 -4.68 -5.05
CA CYS A 114 -5.99 -3.68 -5.74
C CYS A 114 -6.84 -2.52 -6.22
N ASN A 115 -6.28 -1.31 -6.22
CA ASN A 115 -6.94 -0.18 -6.87
C ASN A 115 -6.99 -0.44 -8.40
N PRO A 116 -8.19 -0.58 -9.02
CA PRO A 116 -8.32 -0.86 -10.45
C PRO A 116 -7.90 0.31 -11.36
N GLY A 117 -7.64 1.49 -10.78
CA GLY A 117 -7.43 2.74 -11.49
C GLY A 117 -8.75 3.44 -11.82
N ASP A 118 -8.73 4.77 -11.79
CA ASP A 118 -9.88 5.65 -12.07
C ASP A 118 -9.90 6.17 -13.52
N GLY A 119 -8.86 5.85 -14.30
CA GLY A 119 -8.69 6.34 -15.67
C GLY A 119 -8.16 7.76 -15.76
N ALA A 120 -7.54 8.31 -14.71
CA ALA A 120 -6.83 9.60 -14.76
C ALA A 120 -5.75 9.61 -15.87
N ASP A 121 -5.04 8.51 -16.04
CA ASP A 121 -3.99 8.33 -17.07
C ASP A 121 -4.53 7.87 -18.44
N ALA A 122 -5.85 7.68 -18.58
CA ALA A 122 -6.47 7.29 -19.85
C ALA A 122 -6.80 8.53 -20.70
N SER A 123 -6.56 8.45 -22.01
CA SER A 123 -6.89 9.53 -22.94
C SER A 123 -8.37 9.94 -22.83
N GLU A 124 -8.65 11.25 -22.76
CA GLU A 124 -9.97 11.83 -22.48
C GLU A 124 -11.08 11.39 -23.45
N TYR A 125 -10.73 10.98 -24.67
CA TYR A 125 -11.68 10.69 -25.76
C TYR A 125 -12.19 9.24 -25.80
N THR A 126 -11.88 8.41 -24.80
CA THR A 126 -12.33 7.01 -24.77
C THR A 126 -13.47 6.81 -23.77
N ALA A 127 -14.59 6.23 -24.24
CA ALA A 127 -15.71 5.76 -23.39
C ALA A 127 -15.26 4.90 -22.19
N ASN A 128 -14.05 4.34 -22.27
CA ASN A 128 -13.36 3.62 -21.21
C ASN A 128 -13.18 4.44 -19.92
N LYS A 129 -12.97 5.77 -19.96
CA LYS A 129 -12.68 6.56 -18.76
C LYS A 129 -13.84 6.58 -17.75
N ALA A 130 -15.08 6.77 -18.24
CA ALA A 130 -16.26 6.75 -17.38
C ALA A 130 -16.49 5.37 -16.75
N HIS A 131 -16.23 4.30 -17.50
CA HIS A 131 -16.32 2.93 -16.99
C HIS A 131 -15.25 2.61 -15.94
N LEU A 132 -14.01 3.07 -16.13
CA LEU A 132 -12.92 2.92 -15.16
C LEU A 132 -13.23 3.66 -13.87
N LYS A 133 -13.64 4.93 -13.95
CA LYS A 133 -14.07 5.71 -12.79
C LYS A 133 -15.22 5.02 -12.05
N LYS A 134 -16.25 4.57 -12.76
CA LYS A 134 -17.38 3.86 -12.14
C LYS A 134 -16.91 2.60 -11.41
N ARG A 135 -16.03 1.79 -12.02
CA ARG A 135 -15.47 0.59 -11.40
C ARG A 135 -14.68 0.93 -10.13
N PHE A 136 -13.82 1.95 -10.19
CA PHE A 136 -13.07 2.43 -9.03
C PHE A 136 -14.01 2.80 -7.88
N GLU A 137 -15.05 3.61 -8.15
CA GLU A 137 -16.00 4.01 -7.11
C GLU A 137 -16.73 2.80 -6.52
N THR A 138 -17.40 1.99 -7.36
CA THR A 138 -18.32 0.95 -6.88
C THR A 138 -17.63 -0.30 -6.35
N SER A 139 -16.42 -0.60 -6.82
CA SER A 139 -15.73 -1.85 -6.51
C SER A 139 -14.55 -1.69 -5.58
N PHE A 140 -14.04 -0.46 -5.37
CA PHE A 140 -12.89 -0.22 -4.51
C PHE A 140 -13.17 0.83 -3.44
N ARG A 141 -13.58 2.04 -3.82
CA ARG A 141 -13.76 3.15 -2.88
C ARG A 141 -14.97 2.97 -1.95
N GLU A 142 -16.16 2.72 -2.50
CA GLU A 142 -17.38 2.52 -1.70
C GLU A 142 -17.27 1.32 -0.74
N PRO A 143 -16.83 0.12 -1.16
CA PRO A 143 -16.67 -1.00 -0.25
C PRO A 143 -15.69 -0.72 0.89
N MET A 144 -14.59 -0.02 0.60
CA MET A 144 -13.61 0.33 1.63
C MET A 144 -14.16 1.37 2.63
N LEU A 145 -14.86 2.41 2.14
CA LEU A 145 -15.50 3.39 3.02
C LEU A 145 -16.62 2.79 3.88
N ALA A 146 -17.34 1.78 3.37
CA ALA A 146 -18.33 1.05 4.14
C ALA A 146 -17.74 0.27 5.34
N LEU A 147 -16.42 0.05 5.37
CA LEU A 147 -15.75 -0.57 6.52
C LEU A 147 -15.54 0.41 7.67
N ALA A 148 -15.71 1.72 7.46
CA ALA A 148 -15.43 2.74 8.49
C ALA A 148 -16.11 2.43 9.83
N ASP A 149 -17.38 2.00 9.80
CA ASP A 149 -18.11 1.61 11.01
C ASP A 149 -17.60 0.30 11.63
N GLN A 150 -17.17 -0.66 10.81
CA GLN A 150 -16.60 -1.95 11.29
C GLN A 150 -15.21 -1.79 11.89
N LEU A 151 -14.48 -0.75 11.46
CA LEU A 151 -13.15 -0.39 11.94
C LEU A 151 -13.18 0.32 13.30
N GLN A 152 -14.37 0.70 13.77
CA GLN A 152 -14.57 1.37 15.05
C GLN A 152 -15.16 0.41 16.09
N THR A 153 -14.89 0.68 17.36
CA THR A 153 -15.55 0.01 18.48
C THR A 153 -16.41 0.99 19.28
N THR A 154 -17.45 0.46 19.93
CA THR A 154 -18.24 1.18 20.92
C THR A 154 -17.88 0.80 22.36
N LYS A 155 -17.00 -0.20 22.53
CA LYS A 155 -16.58 -0.73 23.83
C LYS A 155 -15.07 -0.86 23.89
N SER A 156 -14.49 -0.43 25.00
CA SER A 156 -13.08 -0.71 25.31
C SER A 156 -12.86 -2.20 25.52
N ALA A 157 -11.78 -2.70 24.93
CA ALA A 157 -11.25 -4.03 25.12
C ALA A 157 -10.46 -4.12 26.42
N LYS A 158 -10.35 -5.33 26.97
CA LYS A 158 -9.50 -5.54 28.16
C LYS A 158 -8.00 -5.45 27.84
N TYR A 159 -7.62 -5.83 26.61
CA TYR A 159 -6.25 -5.93 26.16
C TYR A 159 -6.06 -5.27 24.79
N SER A 160 -4.88 -4.69 24.58
CA SER A 160 -4.41 -4.16 23.30
C SER A 160 -3.11 -4.86 22.86
N PRO A 161 -3.19 -6.04 22.21
CA PRO A 161 -2.04 -6.84 21.81
C PRO A 161 -1.36 -6.32 20.52
N ILE A 162 -0.85 -5.08 20.55
CA ILE A 162 -0.26 -4.39 19.39
C ILE A 162 0.92 -5.17 18.77
N PHE A 163 1.82 -5.76 19.55
CA PHE A 163 2.95 -6.52 19.03
C PHE A 163 2.53 -7.77 18.26
N GLU A 164 1.59 -8.51 18.82
CA GLU A 164 1.03 -9.71 18.19
C GLU A 164 0.39 -9.34 16.85
N MET A 165 -0.28 -8.19 16.79
CA MET A 165 -0.83 -7.68 15.53
C MET A 165 0.22 -7.28 14.53
N LEU A 166 1.28 -6.57 14.92
CA LEU A 166 2.38 -6.24 14.01
C LEU A 166 3.05 -7.51 13.45
N LYS A 167 3.16 -8.56 14.28
CA LYS A 167 3.62 -9.88 13.84
C LYS A 167 2.66 -10.53 12.85
N MET A 168 1.36 -10.51 13.12
CA MET A 168 0.35 -11.05 12.22
C MET A 168 0.29 -10.27 10.90
N THR A 169 0.38 -8.95 10.94
CA THR A 169 0.43 -8.07 9.77
C THR A 169 1.67 -8.33 8.92
N SER A 170 2.84 -8.55 9.54
CA SER A 170 4.04 -8.99 8.82
C SER A 170 3.81 -10.30 8.05
N ILE A 171 3.16 -11.28 8.67
CA ILE A 171 2.92 -12.59 8.07
C ILE A 171 1.84 -12.52 6.98
N ASN A 172 0.65 -12.03 7.34
CA ASN A 172 -0.55 -12.13 6.51
C ASN A 172 -0.77 -10.93 5.59
N GLY A 173 -0.21 -9.76 5.94
CA GLY A 173 -0.28 -8.55 5.12
C GLY A 173 0.88 -8.45 4.14
N PHE A 174 2.12 -8.73 4.58
CA PHE A 174 3.30 -8.51 3.75
C PHE A 174 3.87 -9.81 3.14
N ARG A 175 4.23 -10.79 3.97
CA ARG A 175 4.91 -12.02 3.50
C ARG A 175 4.04 -12.89 2.60
N LYS A 176 2.74 -12.95 2.88
CA LYS A 176 1.78 -13.76 2.12
C LYS A 176 1.61 -13.26 0.68
N GLU A 177 1.54 -11.94 0.48
CA GLU A 177 1.33 -11.34 -0.84
C GLU A 177 2.65 -11.22 -1.64
N ASP A 178 3.81 -11.22 -0.97
CA ASP A 178 5.16 -11.21 -1.56
C ASP A 178 5.39 -10.12 -2.64
N VAL A 179 4.75 -8.97 -2.46
CA VAL A 179 4.82 -7.85 -3.40
C VAL A 179 6.24 -7.28 -3.45
N LYS A 180 6.82 -7.21 -4.66
CA LYS A 180 8.20 -6.75 -4.91
C LYS A 180 8.35 -5.23 -4.97
N GLY A 181 7.25 -4.52 -5.20
CA GLY A 181 7.22 -3.05 -5.25
C GLY A 181 7.28 -2.39 -3.87
N PRO A 182 7.01 -1.06 -3.80
CA PRO A 182 6.96 -0.32 -2.56
C PRO A 182 5.98 -0.93 -1.54
N ARG A 183 6.38 -0.96 -0.27
CA ARG A 183 5.62 -1.55 0.83
C ARG A 183 5.43 -0.52 1.93
N LYS A 184 4.17 -0.26 2.29
CA LYS A 184 3.81 0.71 3.32
C LYS A 184 2.89 0.10 4.36
N LEU A 185 3.13 0.41 5.62
CA LEU A 185 2.26 0.10 6.75
C LEU A 185 1.74 1.42 7.32
N ILE A 186 0.42 1.62 7.27
CA ILE A 186 -0.27 2.74 7.91
C ILE A 186 -0.90 2.19 9.18
N ILE A 187 -0.60 2.79 10.33
CA ILE A 187 -1.09 2.33 11.63
C ILE A 187 -1.95 3.43 12.25
N VAL A 188 -3.20 3.10 12.58
CA VAL A 188 -4.08 3.96 13.36
C VAL A 188 -4.20 3.34 14.76
N SER A 189 -3.47 3.86 15.73
CA SER A 189 -3.41 3.29 17.09
C SER A 189 -2.91 4.32 18.11
N ASP A 190 -3.22 4.11 19.38
CA ASP A 190 -2.62 4.85 20.49
C ASP A 190 -1.21 4.37 20.86
N MET A 191 -0.77 3.27 20.23
CA MET A 191 0.53 2.63 20.43
C MET A 191 0.86 2.34 21.91
N LEU A 192 -0.16 2.07 22.72
CA LEU A 192 -0.03 1.64 24.11
C LEU A 192 -0.37 0.16 24.24
N HIS A 193 0.65 -0.68 24.03
CA HIS A 193 0.48 -2.11 24.16
C HIS A 193 0.04 -2.50 25.58
N ASN A 194 -0.95 -3.39 25.68
CA ASN A 194 -1.49 -3.85 26.96
C ASN A 194 -1.91 -5.31 26.93
N THR A 195 -1.09 -6.18 27.52
CA THR A 195 -1.37 -7.59 27.79
C THR A 195 -0.99 -7.94 29.23
N PRO A 196 -1.41 -9.10 29.76
CA PRO A 196 -0.95 -9.58 31.06
C PRO A 196 0.59 -9.67 31.14
N GLU A 197 1.23 -10.13 30.07
CA GLU A 197 2.67 -10.36 29.97
C GLU A 197 3.47 -9.05 29.88
N PHE A 198 3.00 -8.06 29.11
CA PHE A 198 3.67 -6.77 28.95
C PHE A 198 2.65 -5.64 28.81
N SER A 199 2.86 -4.51 29.49
CA SER A 199 1.94 -3.38 29.41
C SER A 199 2.67 -2.05 29.52
N MET A 200 2.49 -1.21 28.52
CA MET A 200 3.04 0.15 28.44
C MET A 200 2.32 1.13 29.39
N TYR A 201 1.19 0.74 29.97
CA TYR A 201 0.50 1.51 31.01
C TYR A 201 1.19 1.45 32.38
N ARG A 202 1.99 0.39 32.61
CA ARG A 202 2.82 0.28 33.82
C ARG A 202 4.11 1.08 33.65
N GLU A 203 4.84 0.77 32.59
CA GLU A 203 6.05 1.51 32.20
C GLU A 203 6.33 1.29 30.71
N THR A 204 6.98 2.29 30.08
CA THR A 204 7.60 2.09 28.77
C THR A 204 9.11 1.99 28.98
N PRO A 205 9.70 0.78 28.91
CA PRO A 205 11.13 0.59 29.09
C PRO A 205 11.90 1.17 27.90
N GLU A 206 13.22 1.30 28.02
CA GLU A 206 14.08 1.50 26.84
C GLU A 206 13.96 0.30 25.90
N PHE A 207 13.94 0.55 24.60
CA PHE A 207 13.73 -0.48 23.59
C PHE A 207 14.73 -1.64 23.70
N ALA A 208 16.00 -1.36 23.97
CA ALA A 208 17.04 -2.38 24.11
C ALA A 208 16.72 -3.40 25.23
N SER A 209 16.21 -2.92 26.37
CA SER A 209 15.82 -3.77 27.49
C SER A 209 14.63 -4.65 27.14
N PHE A 210 13.63 -4.09 26.44
CA PHE A 210 12.50 -4.86 25.91
C PHE A 210 12.97 -5.93 24.92
N HIS A 211 13.77 -5.55 23.91
CA HIS A 211 14.24 -6.45 22.86
C HIS A 211 15.08 -7.62 23.41
N GLY A 212 15.82 -7.40 24.50
CA GLY A 212 16.58 -8.43 25.20
C GLY A 212 15.74 -9.38 26.08
N SER A 213 14.50 -9.02 26.41
CA SER A 213 13.60 -9.84 27.24
C SER A 213 13.02 -11.04 26.48
N ASP A 214 12.51 -12.05 27.21
CA ASP A 214 11.83 -13.20 26.60
C ASP A 214 10.61 -12.78 25.77
N TYR A 215 9.81 -11.84 26.28
CA TYR A 215 8.64 -11.33 25.58
C TYR A 215 9.05 -10.56 24.31
N GLY A 216 10.02 -9.65 24.41
CA GLY A 216 10.50 -8.89 23.25
C GLY A 216 11.07 -9.77 22.13
N ARG A 217 11.87 -10.79 22.48
CA ARG A 217 12.37 -11.79 21.51
C ARG A 217 11.25 -12.56 20.82
N LYS A 218 10.20 -12.92 21.56
CA LYS A 218 9.01 -13.61 21.00
C LYS A 218 8.23 -12.70 20.04
N MET A 219 8.23 -11.39 20.32
CA MET A 219 7.52 -10.36 19.56
C MET A 219 8.33 -9.69 18.46
N SER A 220 9.57 -10.14 18.23
CA SER A 220 10.34 -9.78 17.04
C SER A 220 9.58 -10.15 15.77
N THR A 221 9.65 -9.27 14.78
CA THR A 221 8.97 -9.41 13.48
C THR A 221 9.91 -9.02 12.35
N ASN A 222 9.53 -9.32 11.11
CA ASN A 222 10.27 -8.91 9.91
C ASN A 222 9.36 -8.03 9.05
N LEU A 223 9.72 -6.75 8.97
CA LEU A 223 9.09 -5.73 8.15
C LEU A 223 10.15 -5.06 7.26
N ASN A 224 11.15 -5.83 6.80
CA ASN A 224 12.27 -5.34 6.01
C ASN A 224 11.77 -4.51 4.82
N GLY A 225 12.24 -3.27 4.69
CA GLY A 225 11.90 -2.37 3.58
C GLY A 225 10.45 -1.89 3.57
N VAL A 226 9.77 -1.93 4.72
CA VAL A 226 8.43 -1.34 4.89
C VAL A 226 8.57 0.08 5.45
N ASP A 227 7.94 1.03 4.77
CA ASP A 227 7.75 2.39 5.28
C ASP A 227 6.52 2.42 6.21
N VAL A 228 6.69 2.97 7.40
CA VAL A 228 5.65 3.02 8.44
C VAL A 228 5.14 4.45 8.60
N GLU A 229 3.84 4.63 8.47
CA GLU A 229 3.15 5.87 8.83
C GLU A 229 2.31 5.62 10.07
N LEU A 230 2.45 6.49 11.07
CA LEU A 230 1.73 6.38 12.32
C LEU A 230 0.70 7.51 12.42
N ASP A 231 -0.57 7.18 12.28
CA ASP A 231 -1.71 8.03 12.60
C ASP A 231 -2.05 7.83 14.08
N TYR A 232 -1.48 8.70 14.91
CA TYR A 232 -1.32 8.48 16.34
C TYR A 232 -2.56 8.93 17.12
N LEU A 233 -3.30 7.99 17.70
CA LEU A 233 -4.49 8.27 18.52
C LEU A 233 -4.09 8.73 19.92
N ILE A 234 -4.18 10.02 20.23
CA ILE A 234 -3.73 10.54 21.53
C ILE A 234 -4.83 10.39 22.59
N ASN A 235 -4.89 9.21 23.23
CA ASN A 235 -5.86 8.91 24.29
C ASN A 235 -5.28 9.13 25.70
N THR A 236 -3.98 8.87 25.90
CA THR A 236 -3.29 9.03 27.18
C THR A 236 -1.98 9.82 26.98
N PRO A 237 -2.05 11.16 26.82
CA PRO A 237 -0.89 12.01 26.51
C PRO A 237 0.30 11.83 27.47
N ARG A 238 0.02 11.57 28.75
CA ARG A 238 1.05 11.34 29.78
C ARG A 238 1.95 10.11 29.52
N LEU A 239 1.44 9.12 28.79
CA LEU A 239 2.19 7.91 28.43
C LEU A 239 2.74 8.00 27.01
N GLN A 240 2.03 8.67 26.11
CA GLN A 240 2.37 8.85 24.69
C GLN A 240 3.37 10.01 24.49
N THR A 241 4.44 9.98 25.27
CA THR A 241 5.52 10.97 25.21
C THR A 241 6.54 10.62 24.12
N ARG A 242 7.56 11.47 23.91
CA ARG A 242 8.71 11.16 23.05
C ARG A 242 9.37 9.82 23.39
N ARG A 243 9.31 9.36 24.64
CA ARG A 243 9.85 8.05 25.05
C ARG A 243 9.08 6.90 24.39
N ASN A 244 7.74 6.99 24.33
CA ASN A 244 6.92 5.98 23.67
C ASN A 244 7.21 5.95 22.16
N LEU A 245 7.26 7.11 21.51
CA LEU A 245 7.61 7.16 20.09
C LEU A 245 9.01 6.58 19.82
N LYS A 246 10.02 6.95 20.61
CA LYS A 246 11.38 6.42 20.50
C LYS A 246 11.44 4.90 20.70
N PHE A 247 10.61 4.35 21.58
CA PHE A 247 10.47 2.91 21.74
C PHE A 247 10.02 2.25 20.42
N TRP A 248 8.96 2.79 19.80
CA TRP A 248 8.42 2.25 18.55
C TRP A 248 9.35 2.45 17.36
N GLU A 249 10.05 3.58 17.28
CA GLU A 249 11.14 3.78 16.32
C GLU A 249 12.19 2.67 16.42
N GLY A 250 12.63 2.34 17.64
CA GLY A 250 13.55 1.23 17.90
C GLY A 250 12.97 -0.12 17.47
N TYR A 251 11.71 -0.38 17.79
CA TYR A 251 11.02 -1.61 17.38
C TYR A 251 10.97 -1.75 15.85
N PHE A 252 10.49 -0.74 15.12
CA PHE A 252 10.41 -0.80 13.66
C PHE A 252 11.78 -0.88 13.01
N ALA A 253 12.78 -0.14 13.52
CA ALA A 253 14.15 -0.24 13.03
C ALA A 253 14.73 -1.66 13.19
N SER A 254 14.49 -2.31 14.34
CA SER A 254 14.92 -3.70 14.57
C SER A 254 14.23 -4.71 13.64
N ALA A 255 13.02 -4.40 13.19
CA ALA A 255 12.26 -5.20 12.22
C ALA A 255 12.65 -4.91 10.76
N GLY A 256 13.59 -4.00 10.50
CA GLY A 256 14.01 -3.57 9.16
C GLY A 256 13.03 -2.60 8.48
N ALA A 257 12.10 -2.02 9.23
CA ALA A 257 11.20 -0.97 8.81
C ALA A 257 11.68 0.41 9.28
N ARG A 258 11.04 1.47 8.79
CA ARG A 258 11.31 2.84 9.25
C ARG A 258 10.02 3.63 9.38
N ILE A 259 9.90 4.43 10.43
CA ILE A 259 8.81 5.42 10.52
C ILE A 259 9.16 6.59 9.60
N VAL A 260 8.26 6.92 8.67
CA VAL A 260 8.42 8.01 7.70
C VAL A 260 7.51 9.20 7.97
N ALA A 261 6.42 8.99 8.72
CA ALA A 261 5.51 10.04 9.14
C ALA A 261 4.85 9.67 10.48
N VAL A 262 4.62 10.68 11.32
CA VAL A 262 3.81 10.58 12.54
C VAL A 262 2.84 11.74 12.52
N THR A 263 1.54 11.43 12.44
CA THR A 263 0.45 12.41 12.39
C THR A 263 -0.44 12.18 13.59
N PRO A 264 -0.50 13.10 14.57
CA PRO A 264 -1.51 13.02 15.62
C PRO A 264 -2.90 13.09 15.00
N LEU A 265 -3.77 12.12 15.32
CA LEU A 265 -5.17 12.21 14.95
C LEU A 265 -5.84 13.20 15.92
N GLU A 266 -6.17 14.39 15.42
CA GLU A 266 -6.76 15.45 16.25
C GLU A 266 -8.07 14.98 16.87
N GLY A 267 -8.17 15.13 18.19
CA GLY A 267 -9.41 14.94 18.94
C GLY A 267 -9.29 15.23 20.41
#